data_AF-A0A5B8MT92-F1
#
_entry.id   AF-A0A5B8MT92-F1
#
_cell.length_a   1.000
_cell.length_b   1.000
_cell.length_c   1.000
_cell.angle_alpha   90.00
_cell.angle_beta   90.00
_cell.angle_gamma   90.00
#
_symmetry.space_group_name_H-M   'P 1'
#
loop_
_entity.id
_entity.type
_entity.pdbx_description
1 polymer ?
#
loop_
_entity_poly.entity_id
_entity_poly.type
_entity_poly.pdbx_seq_one_letter_code
_entity_poly.pdbx_strand_id
1 'polypeptide(L)'
;MVVATETYAYAAEPQPVRTRRRPKYRESDEPGGIPSNIMFDRRVVRGNTYAAQILPAEPLMETTGRPKKVVQTLKRASTPEPIDGRRHMDIQTDAYLEELTDTVPEAEISTQTDAFLDRPPTPRFIPMKTGVDMETQIESGEIFDFDLEVEPILEVLVGKTLEQGLMEVLEEEELEAMRTHQENFEQIRNAELIATQRMEAAEKRKEEEKQRRIEQEKQRLEREGQVRQKVAASSFARGFLDTVVEDVFADLHQAGHFYDPVEKEVQDTFLPWLLAETQSQLGNMEVSYNTAKSIVAAALKKKLDAQQKAEDARKAAIAKAKAEEEAKAAAEEKATEEAAKDAKEDAEDGEPKPEGEEEEAAA
;
A
#
# COMPACT_ATOMS: atom_id res chain seq x y z
N MET A 1 -14.52 41.80 65.44
CA MET A 1 -13.35 41.44 64.61
C MET A 1 -13.49 39.98 64.23
N VAL A 2 -13.32 39.63 62.96
CA VAL A 2 -13.19 38.24 62.50
C VAL A 2 -11.84 38.16 61.80
N VAL A 3 -11.01 37.21 62.21
CA VAL A 3 -9.67 37.02 61.62
C VAL A 3 -9.81 36.16 60.37
N ALA A 4 -9.44 36.70 59.22
CA ALA A 4 -9.36 35.93 57.99
C ALA A 4 -8.04 35.13 57.97
N THR A 5 -8.15 33.80 57.89
CA THR A 5 -7.00 32.91 57.69
C THR A 5 -6.77 32.74 56.19
N GLU A 6 -5.78 33.45 55.63
CA GLU A 6 -5.42 33.32 54.22
C GLU A 6 -4.77 31.95 53.95
N THR A 7 -5.51 31.05 53.31
CA THR A 7 -5.01 29.74 52.88
C THR A 7 -4.19 29.91 51.60
N TYR A 8 -2.87 29.75 51.67
CA TYR A 8 -1.97 29.86 50.52
C TYR A 8 -2.22 28.73 49.51
N ALA A 9 -2.93 29.04 48.42
CA ALA A 9 -3.22 28.10 47.34
C ALA A 9 -2.20 28.24 46.20
N TYR A 10 -1.28 27.28 46.08
CA TYR A 10 -0.35 27.22 44.95
C TYR A 10 -1.04 26.61 43.72
N ALA A 11 -1.40 27.46 42.77
CA ALA A 11 -1.90 27.06 41.46
C ALA A 11 -0.86 27.33 40.38
N ALA A 12 -0.46 26.29 39.65
CA ALA A 12 0.44 26.38 38.50
C ALA A 12 -0.15 25.63 37.31
N GLU A 13 -0.14 26.24 36.13
CA GLU A 13 -0.60 25.60 34.91
C GLU A 13 0.36 24.46 34.49
N PRO A 14 -0.15 23.36 33.92
CA PRO A 14 0.68 22.20 33.57
C PRO A 14 1.59 22.50 32.38
N GLN A 15 2.83 22.91 32.64
CA GLN A 15 3.83 23.04 31.58
C GLN A 15 4.24 21.66 31.02
N PRO A 16 4.16 21.44 29.70
CA PRO A 16 4.66 20.21 29.10
C PRO A 16 6.18 20.15 29.21
N VAL A 17 6.71 18.98 29.59
CA VAL A 17 8.15 18.72 29.67
C VAL A 17 8.80 19.05 28.33
N ARG A 18 9.78 19.97 28.33
CA ARG A 18 10.53 20.34 27.12
C ARG A 18 11.38 19.16 26.62
N THR A 19 10.78 18.31 25.80
CA THR A 19 11.47 17.24 25.09
C THR A 19 12.62 17.83 24.26
N ARG A 20 13.87 17.57 24.67
CA ARG A 20 15.05 17.98 23.90
C ARG A 20 14.97 17.33 22.53
N ARG A 21 14.83 18.14 21.47
CA ARG A 21 14.75 17.66 20.09
C ARG A 21 16.02 16.87 19.72
N ARG A 22 15.95 15.54 19.73
CA ARG A 22 16.88 14.70 18.99
C ARG A 22 16.49 14.75 17.50
N PRO A 23 17.40 15.06 16.56
CA PRO A 23 17.12 14.93 15.14
C PRO A 23 16.86 13.46 14.79
N LYS A 24 15.87 13.20 13.91
CA LYS A 24 15.37 11.84 13.61
C LYS A 24 16.18 11.10 12.54
N TYR A 25 17.41 11.54 12.27
CA TYR A 25 18.36 10.87 11.40
C TYR A 25 19.78 11.17 11.90
N ARG A 26 20.58 10.12 12.08
CA ARG A 26 22.04 10.17 12.13
C ARG A 26 22.51 8.84 11.56
N GLU A 27 23.27 8.91 10.48
CA GLU A 27 23.82 7.73 9.82
C GLU A 27 24.81 7.02 10.76
N SER A 28 24.89 5.70 10.61
CA SER A 28 25.71 4.83 11.42
C SER A 28 27.11 4.74 10.85
N ASP A 29 28.07 5.40 11.50
CA ASP A 29 29.49 5.06 11.47
C ASP A 29 30.24 5.70 12.66
N GLU A 30 31.47 5.25 12.88
CA GLU A 30 32.41 5.54 13.99
C GLU A 30 32.07 4.94 15.38
N PRO A 31 33.08 4.40 16.12
CA PRO A 31 32.89 3.65 17.36
C PRO A 31 32.94 4.53 18.63
N GLY A 32 32.56 3.96 19.79
CA GLY A 32 32.89 4.55 21.10
C GLY A 32 31.72 4.87 22.03
N GLY A 33 30.60 4.14 21.96
CA GLY A 33 29.54 4.20 22.96
C GLY A 33 29.95 3.59 24.31
N ILE A 34 30.82 4.26 25.07
CA ILE A 34 31.24 3.81 26.40
C ILE A 34 30.00 3.74 27.31
N PRO A 35 29.67 2.59 27.94
CA PRO A 35 28.55 2.51 28.86
C PRO A 35 28.79 3.44 30.05
N SER A 36 27.74 4.17 30.46
CA SER A 36 27.80 5.16 31.54
C SER A 36 27.97 4.48 32.90
N ASN A 37 29.21 4.05 33.18
CA ASN A 37 29.56 3.28 34.36
C ASN A 37 29.39 4.14 35.62
N ILE A 38 28.71 3.60 36.63
CA ILE A 38 28.49 4.23 37.95
C ILE A 38 29.82 4.64 38.60
N MET A 39 30.92 3.97 38.23
CA MET A 39 32.31 4.34 38.52
C MET A 39 32.77 5.72 38.01
N PHE A 40 31.92 6.50 37.33
CA PHE A 40 32.22 7.89 36.92
C PHE A 40 31.15 8.92 37.31
N ASP A 41 30.05 8.54 37.97
CA ASP A 41 29.10 9.54 38.50
C ASP A 41 29.71 10.27 39.71
N ARG A 42 29.57 11.59 39.74
CA ARG A 42 29.97 12.49 40.84
C ARG A 42 28.98 12.50 42.01
N ARG A 43 27.77 11.95 41.82
CA ARG A 43 26.75 11.80 42.87
C ARG A 43 26.96 10.55 43.74
N VAL A 44 27.72 9.58 43.24
CA VAL A 44 27.96 8.31 43.94
C VAL A 44 29.29 8.39 44.68
N VAL A 45 29.20 8.63 46.00
CA VAL A 45 30.33 8.58 46.94
C VAL A 45 30.83 7.13 47.02
N ARG A 46 32.15 6.95 46.95
CA ARG A 46 32.80 5.63 46.85
C ARG A 46 33.82 5.47 47.98
N GLY A 47 33.45 4.69 48.99
CA GLY A 47 34.23 4.45 50.21
C GLY A 47 33.30 4.05 51.35
N ASN A 48 33.86 3.51 52.44
CA ASN A 48 33.11 3.18 53.64
C ASN A 48 32.78 4.47 54.42
N THR A 49 31.50 4.80 54.58
CA THR A 49 31.03 6.04 55.24
C THR A 49 31.20 6.06 56.76
N TYR A 50 31.64 4.95 57.37
CA TYR A 50 31.84 4.86 58.83
C TYR A 50 33.28 5.18 59.30
N ALA A 51 34.22 5.43 58.38
CA ALA A 51 35.62 5.73 58.73
C ALA A 51 35.84 7.19 59.16
N ALA A 52 35.30 7.58 60.32
CA ALA A 52 35.68 8.84 60.96
C ALA A 52 37.16 8.82 61.34
N GLN A 53 37.94 9.78 60.85
CA GLN A 53 39.37 9.91 61.20
C GLN A 53 39.52 10.42 62.64
N ILE A 54 39.59 9.48 63.59
CA ILE A 54 40.08 9.78 64.94
C ILE A 54 41.59 10.01 64.83
N LEU A 55 42.02 11.27 64.91
CA LEU A 55 43.43 11.63 64.99
C LEU A 55 43.99 11.18 66.36
N PRO A 56 45.00 10.29 66.41
CA PRO A 56 45.69 10.01 67.66
C PRO A 56 46.56 11.22 68.02
N ALA A 57 46.18 11.97 69.05
CA ALA A 57 47.02 13.01 69.61
C ALA A 57 48.13 12.36 70.45
N GLU A 58 49.32 12.21 69.86
CA GLU A 58 50.51 11.73 70.58
C GLU A 58 50.98 12.73 71.64
N PRO A 59 51.20 12.30 72.91
CA PRO A 59 52.09 12.97 73.84
C PRO A 59 53.46 12.29 73.83
N LEU A 60 54.40 12.88 73.09
CA LEU A 60 55.82 12.49 73.06
C LEU A 60 56.39 12.34 74.49
N MET A 61 56.72 11.11 74.90
CA MET A 61 57.33 10.85 76.21
C MET A 61 58.86 10.98 76.16
N GLU A 62 59.40 12.19 76.32
CA GLU A 62 60.83 12.36 76.63
C GLU A 62 61.15 13.45 77.66
N THR A 63 61.87 13.02 78.71
CA THR A 63 62.80 13.80 79.55
C THR A 63 62.31 14.94 80.48
N THR A 64 62.58 14.72 81.78
CA THR A 64 63.09 15.71 82.76
C THR A 64 62.48 17.12 82.85
N GLY A 65 61.64 17.36 83.86
CA GLY A 65 61.31 18.72 84.31
C GLY A 65 60.53 18.78 85.63
N ARG A 66 61.21 18.96 86.77
CA ARG A 66 60.57 19.28 88.07
C ARG A 66 60.52 20.80 88.29
N PRO A 67 59.33 21.40 88.44
CA PRO A 67 59.18 22.61 89.24
C PRO A 67 58.17 22.43 90.40
N LYS A 68 58.70 22.54 91.62
CA LYS A 68 58.09 23.11 92.85
C LYS A 68 56.54 23.10 92.93
N LYS A 69 55.97 22.14 93.67
CA LYS A 69 54.60 22.30 94.23
C LYS A 69 54.62 23.40 95.31
N VAL A 70 53.66 24.32 95.23
CA VAL A 70 53.44 25.35 96.26
C VAL A 70 52.82 24.72 97.51
N VAL A 71 53.36 25.02 98.69
CA VAL A 71 52.76 24.60 99.96
C VAL A 71 51.61 25.55 100.30
N GLN A 72 50.38 25.03 100.33
CA GLN A 72 49.23 25.79 100.82
C GLN A 72 49.32 25.94 102.34
N THR A 73 49.42 27.18 102.82
CA THR A 73 49.38 27.50 104.25
C THR A 73 47.95 27.40 104.78
N LEU A 74 47.57 26.19 105.21
CA LEU A 74 46.35 25.98 105.98
C LEU A 74 46.38 26.88 107.23
N LYS A 75 45.40 27.81 107.31
CA LYS A 75 45.26 28.71 108.45
C LYS A 75 44.95 27.87 109.70
N ARG A 76 45.84 27.90 110.69
CA ARG A 76 45.58 27.30 112.01
C ARG A 76 44.40 28.03 112.66
N ALA A 77 43.53 27.28 113.33
CA ALA A 77 42.43 27.87 114.09
C ALA A 77 42.98 28.73 115.25
N SER A 78 42.30 29.83 115.57
CA SER A 78 42.65 30.67 116.73
C SER A 78 42.41 29.92 118.02
N THR A 79 43.23 30.20 119.03
CA THR A 79 42.92 29.84 120.42
C THR A 79 41.65 30.57 120.90
N PRO A 80 40.83 29.95 121.76
CA PRO A 80 39.63 30.56 122.31
C PRO A 80 39.95 31.64 123.34
N GLU A 81 38.98 32.52 123.59
CA GLU A 81 39.12 33.66 124.52
C GLU A 81 39.21 33.19 126.00
N PRO A 82 39.96 33.92 126.85
CA PRO A 82 40.08 33.59 128.27
C PRO A 82 38.76 33.77 129.03
N ILE A 83 38.48 32.84 129.95
CA ILE A 83 37.33 32.88 130.85
C ILE A 83 37.48 34.06 131.83
N ASP A 84 36.38 34.79 132.07
CA ASP A 84 36.36 36.01 132.88
C ASP A 84 36.96 35.81 134.29
N GLY A 85 37.62 36.86 134.78
CA GLY A 85 38.44 36.83 135.99
C GLY A 85 39.82 36.19 135.81
N ARG A 86 40.17 35.65 134.63
CA ARG A 86 41.52 35.14 134.30
C ARG A 86 42.07 35.78 133.04
N ARG A 87 43.41 35.79 132.91
CA ARG A 87 44.11 36.21 131.69
C ARG A 87 44.97 35.05 131.20
N HIS A 88 44.99 34.83 129.89
CA HIS A 88 46.02 33.98 129.29
C HIS A 88 47.38 34.66 129.40
N MET A 89 48.42 33.85 129.53
CA MET A 89 49.81 34.28 129.62
C MET A 89 50.60 33.39 128.67
N ASP A 90 51.29 34.01 127.72
CA ASP A 90 52.08 33.29 126.73
C ASP A 90 53.30 32.67 127.41
N ILE A 91 53.42 31.34 127.33
CA ILE A 91 54.56 30.59 127.85
C ILE A 91 55.60 30.50 126.72
N GLN A 92 56.86 30.82 127.01
CA GLN A 92 57.93 30.79 126.01
C GLN A 92 58.25 29.33 125.64
N THR A 93 57.72 28.87 124.51
CA THR A 93 57.92 27.52 123.96
C THR A 93 59.06 27.44 122.93
N ASP A 94 59.93 28.45 122.88
CA ASP A 94 61.11 28.43 122.01
C ASP A 94 62.14 27.43 122.55
N ALA A 95 62.71 26.60 121.67
CA ALA A 95 63.66 25.57 122.05
C ALA A 95 65.03 26.16 122.41
N TYR A 96 65.20 26.55 123.66
CA TYR A 96 66.47 27.05 124.20
C TYR A 96 67.47 25.90 124.35
N LEU A 97 68.36 25.76 123.36
CA LEU A 97 69.47 24.80 123.36
C LEU A 97 70.78 25.55 123.57
N GLU A 98 71.48 25.24 124.66
CA GLU A 98 72.85 25.68 124.89
C GLU A 98 73.81 24.72 124.16
N GLU A 99 74.67 25.27 123.31
CA GLU A 99 75.72 24.48 122.63
C GLU A 99 76.86 24.20 123.60
N LEU A 100 76.98 22.96 124.09
CA LEU A 100 78.10 22.54 124.92
C LEU A 100 79.39 22.50 124.09
N THR A 101 80.26 23.50 124.28
CA THR A 101 81.53 23.67 123.55
C THR A 101 82.69 22.82 124.10
N ASP A 102 82.42 21.78 124.90
CA ASP A 102 83.46 20.96 125.52
C ASP A 102 83.72 19.68 124.71
N THR A 103 84.85 19.64 124.00
CA THR A 103 85.21 18.56 123.08
C THR A 103 85.81 17.38 123.85
N VAL A 104 85.01 16.33 124.05
CA VAL A 104 85.47 15.06 124.66
C VAL A 104 86.67 14.50 123.86
N PRO A 105 87.80 14.15 124.51
CA PRO A 105 89.01 13.73 123.81
C PRO A 105 88.81 12.37 123.10
N GLU A 106 89.21 12.34 121.84
CA GLU A 106 89.11 11.16 120.97
C GLU A 106 90.16 10.09 121.32
N ALA A 107 89.79 8.82 121.17
CA ALA A 107 90.68 7.68 121.36
C ALA A 107 90.78 6.87 120.07
N GLU A 108 91.88 7.03 119.32
CA GLU A 108 92.15 6.21 118.14
C GLU A 108 92.38 4.74 118.54
N ILE A 109 91.52 3.85 118.04
CA ILE A 109 91.68 2.40 118.11
C ILE A 109 91.71 1.86 116.69
N SER A 110 92.92 1.70 116.14
CA SER A 110 93.13 1.16 114.80
C SER A 110 93.06 -0.37 114.80
N THR A 111 91.88 -0.92 114.53
CA THR A 111 91.68 -2.36 114.33
C THR A 111 91.79 -2.76 112.86
N GLN A 112 92.38 -3.93 112.63
CA GLN A 112 92.72 -4.50 111.33
C GLN A 112 91.50 -4.66 110.41
N THR A 113 91.54 -4.04 109.23
CA THR A 113 90.50 -4.17 108.20
C THR A 113 90.60 -5.53 107.51
N ASP A 114 89.71 -6.46 107.87
CA ASP A 114 89.39 -7.60 107.01
C ASP A 114 88.56 -7.14 105.80
N ALA A 115 88.63 -7.88 104.69
CA ALA A 115 87.90 -7.54 103.48
C ALA A 115 86.41 -7.83 103.68
N PHE A 116 85.57 -6.80 103.54
CA PHE A 116 84.12 -6.87 103.79
C PHE A 116 83.41 -7.75 102.75
N LEU A 117 83.41 -9.07 102.97
CA LEU A 117 82.58 -10.02 102.24
C LEU A 117 81.15 -9.91 102.76
N ASP A 118 80.20 -9.65 101.85
CA ASP A 118 78.78 -9.56 102.20
C ASP A 118 78.30 -10.85 102.86
N ARG A 119 77.94 -10.75 104.15
CA ARG A 119 77.37 -11.86 104.90
C ARG A 119 76.03 -12.24 104.26
N PRO A 120 75.82 -13.51 103.86
CA PRO A 120 74.55 -13.91 103.27
C PRO A 120 73.39 -13.59 104.23
N PRO A 121 72.27 -13.07 103.71
CA PRO A 121 71.18 -12.56 104.55
C PRO A 121 70.67 -13.67 105.46
N THR A 122 70.59 -13.39 106.77
CA THR A 122 70.17 -14.38 107.76
C THR A 122 68.77 -14.91 107.40
N PRO A 123 68.57 -16.23 107.32
CA PRO A 123 67.27 -16.79 106.94
C PRO A 123 66.19 -16.31 107.92
N ARG A 124 65.06 -15.87 107.37
CA ARG A 124 63.92 -15.43 108.19
C ARG A 124 63.45 -16.59 109.05
N PHE A 125 63.37 -16.39 110.35
CA PHE A 125 62.76 -17.35 111.27
C PHE A 125 61.27 -17.47 110.96
N ILE A 126 60.85 -18.64 110.47
CA ILE A 126 59.45 -19.00 110.27
C ILE A 126 59.05 -19.90 111.45
N PRO A 127 58.11 -19.49 112.32
CA PRO A 127 57.61 -20.35 113.38
C PRO A 127 57.01 -21.63 112.81
N MET A 128 57.19 -22.76 113.49
CA MET A 128 56.47 -23.99 113.14
C MET A 128 54.97 -23.75 113.26
N LYS A 129 54.19 -24.15 112.25
CA LYS A 129 52.72 -24.15 112.33
C LYS A 129 52.29 -25.03 113.51
N THR A 130 51.56 -24.47 114.48
CA THR A 130 50.92 -25.22 115.56
C THR A 130 49.41 -25.04 115.49
N GLY A 131 48.75 -25.98 114.81
CA GLY A 131 47.32 -26.02 114.56
C GLY A 131 46.95 -27.29 113.81
N VAL A 132 45.66 -27.60 113.71
CA VAL A 132 45.16 -28.65 112.81
C VAL A 132 44.78 -27.95 111.51
N ASP A 133 45.49 -28.24 110.41
CA ASP A 133 45.11 -27.78 109.08
C ASP A 133 43.79 -28.49 108.69
N MET A 134 42.78 -27.72 108.26
CA MET A 134 41.54 -28.20 107.65
C MET A 134 41.41 -27.57 106.27
N GLU A 135 41.02 -28.37 105.28
CA GLU A 135 40.62 -27.88 103.96
C GLU A 135 39.10 -27.96 103.81
N THR A 136 38.53 -26.97 103.13
CA THR A 136 37.11 -26.91 102.77
C THR A 136 37.02 -26.58 101.28
N GLN A 137 36.88 -27.61 100.46
CA GLN A 137 36.64 -27.48 99.03
C GLN A 137 35.13 -27.46 98.78
N ILE A 138 34.69 -26.68 97.80
CA ILE A 138 33.32 -26.74 97.26
C ILE A 138 33.36 -27.58 95.99
N GLU A 139 32.50 -28.59 95.90
CA GLU A 139 32.46 -29.51 94.77
C GLU A 139 31.56 -29.05 93.63
N SER A 140 31.78 -29.65 92.45
CA SER A 140 31.10 -29.27 91.21
C SER A 140 29.59 -29.55 91.27
N GLY A 141 28.81 -28.51 91.61
CA GLY A 141 27.35 -28.54 91.71
C GLY A 141 26.79 -28.09 93.05
N GLU A 142 27.60 -27.90 94.09
CA GLU A 142 27.12 -27.59 95.46
C GLU A 142 26.52 -26.18 95.63
N ILE A 143 26.79 -25.25 94.70
CA ILE A 143 26.18 -23.90 94.67
C ILE A 143 25.27 -23.71 93.44
N PHE A 144 24.80 -24.79 92.81
CA PHE A 144 23.93 -24.69 91.65
C PHE A 144 22.49 -24.40 92.07
N ASP A 145 22.03 -23.17 91.81
CA ASP A 145 20.62 -22.80 91.88
C ASP A 145 19.99 -22.92 90.47
N PHE A 146 19.04 -23.85 90.34
CA PHE A 146 18.37 -24.11 89.07
C PHE A 146 17.49 -22.93 88.63
N ASP A 147 16.78 -22.29 89.56
CA ASP A 147 15.78 -21.28 89.24
C ASP A 147 16.46 -20.00 88.70
N LEU A 148 17.66 -19.68 89.21
CA LEU A 148 18.48 -18.56 88.76
C LEU A 148 19.19 -18.82 87.42
N GLU A 149 19.75 -20.02 87.20
CA GLU A 149 20.49 -20.32 85.96
C GLU A 149 19.55 -20.62 84.77
N VAL A 150 18.32 -21.07 85.03
CA VAL A 150 17.33 -21.36 83.97
C VAL A 150 16.60 -20.11 83.45
N GLU A 151 16.52 -19.05 84.25
CA GLU A 151 15.85 -17.79 83.89
C GLU A 151 16.31 -17.19 82.53
N PRO A 152 17.62 -16.97 82.27
CA PRO A 152 18.07 -16.44 80.96
C PRO A 152 17.86 -17.41 79.80
N ILE A 153 17.81 -18.72 80.06
CA ILE A 153 17.52 -19.74 79.03
C ILE A 153 16.04 -19.66 78.63
N LEU A 154 15.15 -19.51 79.60
CA LEU A 154 13.72 -19.35 79.37
C LEU A 154 13.38 -18.00 78.73
N GLU A 155 14.02 -16.90 79.13
CA GLU A 155 13.83 -15.59 78.50
C GLU A 155 14.16 -15.65 77.00
N VAL A 156 15.32 -16.19 76.63
CA VAL A 156 15.75 -16.30 75.23
C VAL A 156 14.88 -17.28 74.44
N LEU A 157 14.42 -18.37 75.05
CA LEU A 157 13.55 -19.36 74.38
C LEU A 157 12.15 -18.78 74.14
N VAL A 158 11.49 -18.27 75.19
CA VAL A 158 10.15 -17.67 75.10
C VAL A 158 10.18 -16.46 74.16
N GLY A 159 11.14 -15.55 74.34
CA GLY A 159 11.32 -14.38 73.48
C GLY A 159 11.41 -14.74 72.01
N LYS A 160 12.29 -15.70 71.64
CA LYS A 160 12.41 -16.15 70.24
C LYS A 160 11.17 -16.85 69.70
N THR A 161 10.49 -17.68 70.51
CA THR A 161 9.25 -18.33 70.05
C THR A 161 8.12 -17.34 69.80
N LEU A 162 8.01 -16.28 70.61
CA LEU A 162 7.04 -15.21 70.41
C LEU A 162 7.42 -14.29 69.24
N GLU A 163 8.70 -13.94 69.10
CA GLU A 163 9.20 -13.14 67.97
C GLU A 163 9.03 -13.87 66.63
N GLN A 164 9.40 -15.15 66.57
CA GLN A 164 9.20 -15.99 65.38
C GLN A 164 7.71 -16.15 65.04
N GLY A 165 6.87 -16.52 66.01
CA GLY A 165 5.43 -16.67 65.77
C GLY A 165 4.73 -15.37 65.34
N LEU A 166 5.20 -14.21 65.82
CA LEU A 166 4.71 -12.92 65.38
C LEU A 166 5.14 -12.60 63.94
N MET A 167 6.39 -12.91 63.56
CA MET A 167 6.85 -12.73 62.18
C MET A 167 6.13 -13.66 61.20
N GLU A 168 5.90 -14.92 61.58
CA GLU A 168 5.17 -15.90 60.75
C GLU A 168 3.73 -15.45 60.50
N VAL A 169 2.99 -15.00 61.53
CA VAL A 169 1.62 -14.49 61.37
C VAL A 169 1.56 -13.22 60.51
N LEU A 170 2.54 -12.31 60.64
CA LEU A 170 2.61 -11.11 59.81
C LEU A 170 2.92 -11.43 58.33
N GLU A 171 3.79 -12.42 58.06
CA GLU A 171 4.03 -12.89 56.69
C GLU A 171 2.77 -13.55 56.10
N GLU A 172 2.02 -14.34 56.88
CA GLU A 172 0.75 -14.92 56.44
C GLU A 172 -0.30 -13.83 56.13
N GLU A 173 -0.50 -12.84 56.99
CA GLU A 173 -1.43 -11.72 56.73
C GLU A 173 -1.04 -10.89 55.50
N GLU A 174 0.26 -10.58 55.31
CA GLU A 174 0.74 -9.89 54.11
C GLU A 174 0.53 -10.72 52.82
N LEU A 175 0.78 -12.03 52.87
CA LEU A 175 0.55 -12.93 51.74
C LEU A 175 -0.94 -13.07 51.40
N GLU A 176 -1.85 -13.11 52.37
CA GLU A 176 -3.29 -13.11 52.13
C GLU A 176 -3.79 -11.77 51.57
N ALA A 177 -3.29 -10.64 52.09
CA ALA A 177 -3.59 -9.32 51.54
C ALA A 177 -3.14 -9.17 50.08
N MET A 178 -1.95 -9.68 49.74
CA MET A 178 -1.43 -9.67 48.37
C MET A 178 -2.19 -10.61 47.43
N ARG A 179 -2.56 -11.82 47.88
CA ARG A 179 -3.39 -12.77 47.09
C ARG A 179 -4.77 -12.18 46.80
N THR A 180 -5.47 -11.70 47.82
CA THR A 180 -6.80 -11.10 47.65
C THR A 180 -6.75 -9.83 46.78
N HIS A 181 -5.69 -9.02 46.85
CA HIS A 181 -5.51 -7.90 45.92
C HIS A 181 -5.31 -8.37 44.47
N GLN A 182 -4.48 -9.39 44.24
CA GLN A 182 -4.26 -9.96 42.90
C GLN A 182 -5.55 -10.56 42.32
N GLU A 183 -6.29 -11.36 43.09
CA GLU A 183 -7.56 -11.96 42.66
C GLU A 183 -8.59 -10.89 42.25
N ASN A 184 -8.73 -9.82 43.05
CA ASN A 184 -9.61 -8.71 42.71
C ASN A 184 -9.18 -7.99 41.42
N PHE A 185 -7.87 -7.75 41.25
CA PHE A 185 -7.34 -7.15 40.02
C PHE A 185 -7.57 -8.03 38.79
N GLU A 186 -7.34 -9.34 38.90
CA GLU A 186 -7.58 -10.29 37.80
C GLU A 186 -9.06 -10.41 37.45
N GLN A 187 -9.96 -10.41 38.43
CA GLN A 187 -11.41 -10.38 38.20
C GLN A 187 -11.84 -9.13 37.41
N ILE A 188 -11.38 -7.94 37.82
CA ILE A 188 -11.66 -6.67 37.13
C ILE A 188 -11.10 -6.72 35.70
N ARG A 189 -9.82 -7.06 35.55
CA ARG A 189 -9.13 -7.14 34.24
C ARG A 189 -9.82 -8.12 33.28
N ASN A 190 -10.28 -9.27 33.77
CA ASN A 190 -10.98 -10.26 32.96
C ASN A 190 -12.39 -9.77 32.55
N ALA A 191 -13.10 -9.09 33.45
CA ALA A 191 -14.39 -8.46 33.13
C ALA A 191 -14.25 -7.33 32.09
N GLU A 192 -13.22 -6.48 32.23
CA GLU A 192 -12.87 -5.44 31.26
C GLU A 192 -12.52 -6.03 29.89
N LEU A 193 -11.68 -7.08 29.85
CA LEU A 193 -11.28 -7.75 28.61
C LEU A 193 -12.48 -8.38 27.86
N ILE A 194 -13.42 -8.97 28.59
CA ILE A 194 -14.66 -9.50 28.00
C ILE A 194 -15.54 -8.34 27.48
N ALA A 195 -15.59 -7.22 28.20
CA ALA A 195 -16.35 -6.04 27.79
C ALA A 195 -15.77 -5.38 26.52
N THR A 196 -14.44 -5.21 26.41
CA THR A 196 -13.80 -4.65 25.22
C THR A 196 -13.99 -5.55 24.02
N GLN A 197 -13.72 -6.86 24.14
CA GLN A 197 -13.94 -7.83 23.06
C GLN A 197 -15.41 -7.82 22.56
N ARG A 198 -16.39 -7.68 23.47
CA ARG A 198 -17.80 -7.60 23.08
C ARG A 198 -18.12 -6.32 22.30
N MET A 199 -17.46 -5.20 22.64
CA MET A 199 -17.59 -3.92 21.94
C MET A 199 -16.90 -3.97 20.58
N GLU A 200 -15.64 -4.38 20.51
CA GLU A 200 -14.88 -4.57 19.26
C GLU A 200 -15.61 -5.48 18.27
N ALA A 201 -16.12 -6.63 18.74
CA ALA A 201 -16.90 -7.54 17.91
C ALA A 201 -18.26 -6.96 17.48
N ALA A 202 -18.80 -5.94 18.16
CA ALA A 202 -19.99 -5.20 17.73
C ALA A 202 -19.67 -4.08 16.74
N GLU A 203 -18.55 -3.37 16.91
CA GLU A 203 -18.09 -2.34 15.98
C GLU A 203 -17.62 -2.94 14.66
N LYS A 204 -16.85 -4.03 14.68
CA LYS A 204 -16.44 -4.76 13.48
C LYS A 204 -17.64 -5.19 12.62
N ARG A 205 -18.71 -5.70 13.24
CA ARG A 205 -19.95 -6.05 12.51
C ARG A 205 -20.65 -4.85 11.88
N LYS A 206 -20.70 -3.70 12.57
CA LYS A 206 -21.22 -2.44 12.02
C LYS A 206 -20.36 -1.94 10.85
N GLU A 207 -19.04 -2.07 10.97
CA GLU A 207 -18.11 -1.66 9.91
C GLU A 207 -18.20 -2.57 8.68
N GLU A 208 -18.24 -3.90 8.86
CA GLU A 208 -18.48 -4.85 7.77
C GLU A 208 -19.80 -4.56 7.04
N GLU A 209 -20.88 -4.25 7.76
CA GLU A 209 -22.15 -3.86 7.15
C GLU A 209 -22.05 -2.51 6.41
N LYS A 210 -21.38 -1.51 7.01
CA LYS A 210 -21.13 -0.20 6.40
C LYS A 210 -20.30 -0.32 5.11
N GLN A 211 -19.25 -1.13 5.12
CA GLN A 211 -18.41 -1.39 3.94
C GLN A 211 -19.22 -2.07 2.82
N ARG A 212 -20.03 -3.11 3.15
CA ARG A 212 -20.95 -3.74 2.19
C ARG A 212 -21.95 -2.75 1.59
N ARG A 213 -22.54 -1.87 2.40
CA ARG A 213 -23.46 -0.80 1.92
C ARG A 213 -22.75 0.18 0.99
N ILE A 214 -21.53 0.62 1.32
CA ILE A 214 -20.72 1.52 0.48
C ILE A 214 -20.39 0.87 -0.87
N GLU A 215 -20.02 -0.41 -0.88
CA GLU A 215 -19.72 -1.15 -2.11
C GLU A 215 -20.97 -1.35 -2.98
N GLN A 216 -22.12 -1.69 -2.39
CA GLN A 216 -23.40 -1.77 -3.09
C GLN A 216 -23.82 -0.41 -3.69
N GLU A 217 -23.66 0.68 -2.96
CA GLU A 217 -23.95 2.05 -3.43
C GLU A 217 -23.04 2.44 -4.59
N LYS A 218 -21.73 2.16 -4.49
CA LYS A 218 -20.76 2.37 -5.57
C LYS A 218 -21.13 1.58 -6.83
N GLN A 219 -21.44 0.29 -6.68
CA GLN A 219 -21.87 -0.54 -7.81
C GLN A 219 -23.22 -0.09 -8.40
N ARG A 220 -24.13 0.48 -7.61
CA ARG A 220 -25.36 1.11 -8.14
C ARG A 220 -24.99 2.32 -8.99
N LEU A 221 -24.16 3.23 -8.47
CA LEU A 221 -23.75 4.46 -9.15
C LEU A 221 -23.00 4.18 -10.46
N GLU A 222 -22.12 3.17 -10.48
CA GLU A 222 -21.42 2.72 -11.70
C GLU A 222 -22.41 2.18 -12.76
N ARG A 223 -23.37 1.33 -12.35
CA ARG A 223 -24.42 0.83 -13.24
C ARG A 223 -25.36 1.94 -13.73
N GLU A 224 -25.72 2.87 -12.86
CA GLU A 224 -26.54 4.04 -13.17
C GLU A 224 -25.84 4.95 -14.19
N GLY A 225 -24.54 5.21 -14.02
CA GLY A 225 -23.71 5.95 -14.97
C GLY A 225 -23.65 5.29 -16.34
N GLN A 226 -23.41 3.97 -16.40
CA GLN A 226 -23.42 3.21 -17.66
C GLN A 226 -24.79 3.24 -18.36
N VAL A 227 -25.89 3.07 -17.62
CA VAL A 227 -27.25 3.13 -18.17
C VAL A 227 -27.54 4.55 -18.69
N ARG A 228 -27.20 5.59 -17.93
CA ARG A 228 -27.38 6.99 -18.33
C ARG A 228 -26.61 7.33 -19.62
N GLN A 229 -25.37 6.86 -19.75
CA GLN A 229 -24.58 6.99 -20.98
C GLN A 229 -25.22 6.25 -22.17
N LYS A 230 -25.64 4.99 -21.98
CA LYS A 230 -26.29 4.18 -23.02
C LYS A 230 -27.61 4.80 -23.50
N VAL A 231 -28.44 5.30 -22.58
CA VAL A 231 -29.70 5.99 -22.91
C VAL A 231 -29.41 7.29 -23.66
N ALA A 232 -28.49 8.13 -23.19
CA ALA A 232 -28.11 9.37 -23.86
C ALA A 232 -27.58 9.13 -25.28
N ALA A 233 -26.68 8.15 -25.44
CA ALA A 233 -26.14 7.74 -26.74
C ALA A 233 -27.24 7.19 -27.66
N SER A 234 -28.20 6.42 -27.15
CA SER A 234 -29.33 5.90 -27.92
C SER A 234 -30.29 7.01 -28.37
N SER A 235 -30.60 7.98 -27.51
CA SER A 235 -31.41 9.15 -27.89
C SER A 235 -30.72 10.04 -28.91
N PHE A 236 -29.40 10.25 -28.77
CA PHE A 236 -28.61 11.03 -29.72
C PHE A 236 -28.53 10.31 -31.08
N ALA A 237 -28.18 9.01 -31.07
CA ALA A 237 -28.10 8.21 -32.29
C ALA A 237 -29.42 8.15 -33.04
N ARG A 238 -30.56 8.07 -32.32
CA ARG A 238 -31.89 8.13 -32.96
C ARG A 238 -32.12 9.48 -33.65
N GLY A 239 -32.02 10.59 -32.92
CA GLY A 239 -32.26 11.92 -33.51
C GLY A 239 -31.31 12.27 -34.66
N PHE A 240 -30.05 11.80 -34.59
CA PHE A 240 -29.07 11.95 -35.66
C PHE A 240 -29.34 11.06 -36.87
N LEU A 241 -29.78 9.81 -36.66
CA LEU A 241 -30.20 8.93 -37.75
C LEU A 241 -31.47 9.45 -38.43
N ASP A 242 -32.44 9.95 -37.67
CA ASP A 242 -33.66 10.55 -38.20
C ASP A 242 -33.30 11.71 -39.17
N THR A 243 -32.38 12.62 -38.80
CA THR A 243 -31.90 13.68 -39.71
C THR A 243 -31.05 13.18 -40.88
N VAL A 244 -30.10 12.26 -40.66
CA VAL A 244 -29.22 11.76 -41.74
C VAL A 244 -30.01 10.94 -42.77
N VAL A 245 -31.10 10.28 -42.36
CA VAL A 245 -32.01 9.62 -43.30
C VAL A 245 -32.70 10.65 -44.20
N GLU A 246 -33.23 11.74 -43.65
CA GLU A 246 -33.84 12.83 -44.44
C GLU A 246 -32.82 13.46 -45.42
N ASP A 247 -31.62 13.80 -44.95
CA ASP A 247 -30.54 14.35 -45.78
C ASP A 247 -30.14 13.41 -46.93
N VAL A 248 -29.92 12.11 -46.64
CA VAL A 248 -29.50 11.12 -47.65
C VAL A 248 -30.62 10.81 -48.65
N PHE A 249 -31.90 10.83 -48.23
CA PHE A 249 -33.01 10.73 -49.17
C PHE A 249 -33.10 11.96 -50.09
N ALA A 250 -32.84 13.17 -49.57
CA ALA A 250 -32.78 14.38 -50.37
C ALA A 250 -31.62 14.36 -51.39
N ASP A 251 -30.42 13.97 -50.97
CA ASP A 251 -29.25 13.82 -51.85
C ASP A 251 -29.50 12.78 -52.95
N LEU A 252 -30.05 11.61 -52.62
CA LEU A 252 -30.39 10.56 -53.60
C LEU A 252 -31.48 11.01 -54.58
N HIS A 253 -32.44 11.80 -54.12
CA HIS A 253 -33.47 12.38 -54.99
C HIS A 253 -32.89 13.46 -55.91
N GLN A 254 -32.00 14.33 -55.41
CA GLN A 254 -31.34 15.36 -56.19
C GLN A 254 -30.32 14.77 -57.19
N ALA A 255 -29.71 13.63 -56.87
CA ALA A 255 -28.89 12.84 -57.78
C ALA A 255 -29.69 12.04 -58.83
N GLY A 256 -31.03 12.03 -58.77
CA GLY A 256 -31.90 11.32 -59.71
C GLY A 256 -31.91 9.79 -59.55
N HIS A 257 -31.52 9.27 -58.39
CA HIS A 257 -31.56 7.82 -58.11
C HIS A 257 -32.98 7.30 -57.82
N PHE A 258 -33.92 8.17 -57.47
CA PHE A 258 -35.35 7.87 -57.46
C PHE A 258 -35.98 8.31 -58.78
N TYR A 259 -36.52 7.36 -59.53
CA TYR A 259 -37.20 7.54 -60.80
C TYR A 259 -38.54 6.79 -60.77
N ASP A 260 -39.53 7.28 -61.52
CA ASP A 260 -40.80 6.56 -61.68
C ASP A 260 -40.53 5.27 -62.48
N PRO A 261 -40.83 4.06 -61.94
CA PRO A 261 -40.62 2.81 -62.66
C PRO A 261 -41.40 2.75 -63.98
N VAL A 262 -42.57 3.41 -64.08
CA VAL A 262 -43.38 3.43 -65.30
C VAL A 262 -42.69 4.26 -66.38
N GLU A 263 -42.16 5.44 -66.06
CA GLU A 263 -41.36 6.23 -67.02
C GLU A 263 -40.11 5.45 -67.46
N LYS A 264 -39.46 4.75 -66.52
CA LYS A 264 -38.27 3.95 -66.78
C LYS A 264 -38.55 2.74 -67.68
N GLU A 265 -39.62 1.99 -67.43
CA GLU A 265 -40.08 0.88 -68.27
C GLU A 265 -40.52 1.36 -69.66
N VAL A 266 -41.17 2.53 -69.75
CA VAL A 266 -41.52 3.13 -71.04
C VAL A 266 -40.26 3.51 -71.84
N GLN A 267 -39.24 4.09 -71.20
CA GLN A 267 -37.98 4.44 -71.86
C GLN A 267 -37.15 3.20 -72.27
N ASP A 268 -36.97 2.23 -71.37
CA ASP A 268 -36.07 1.09 -71.59
C ASP A 268 -36.72 -0.04 -72.42
N THR A 269 -38.05 -0.18 -72.39
CA THR A 269 -38.77 -1.32 -73.03
C THR A 269 -39.76 -0.87 -74.10
N PHE A 270 -40.66 0.07 -73.81
CA PHE A 270 -41.71 0.44 -74.76
C PHE A 270 -41.19 1.23 -75.97
N LEU A 271 -40.33 2.23 -75.75
CA LEU A 271 -39.78 3.03 -76.85
C LEU A 271 -38.92 2.20 -77.83
N PRO A 272 -37.99 1.33 -77.39
CA PRO A 272 -37.26 0.44 -78.30
C PRO A 272 -38.18 -0.53 -79.07
N TRP A 273 -39.21 -1.08 -78.42
CA TRP A 273 -40.20 -1.92 -79.09
C TRP A 273 -41.00 -1.15 -80.15
N LEU A 274 -41.49 0.05 -79.82
CA LEU A 274 -42.26 0.90 -80.74
C LEU A 274 -41.40 1.36 -81.93
N LEU A 275 -40.12 1.69 -81.70
CA LEU A 275 -39.17 2.03 -82.76
C LEU A 275 -38.87 0.82 -83.66
N ALA A 276 -38.69 -0.37 -83.09
CA ALA A 276 -38.49 -1.60 -83.86
C ALA A 276 -39.73 -1.98 -84.69
N GLU A 277 -40.93 -1.88 -84.12
CA GLU A 277 -42.18 -2.17 -84.83
C GLU A 277 -42.49 -1.12 -85.91
N THR A 278 -42.30 0.17 -85.65
CA THR A 278 -42.43 1.20 -86.70
C THR A 278 -41.39 1.05 -87.81
N GLN A 279 -40.15 0.64 -87.47
CA GLN A 279 -39.14 0.28 -88.48
C GLN A 279 -39.53 -0.97 -89.28
N SER A 280 -40.14 -1.98 -88.64
CA SER A 280 -40.71 -3.17 -89.30
C SER A 280 -41.82 -2.79 -90.29
N GLN A 281 -42.78 -1.95 -89.87
CA GLN A 281 -43.86 -1.48 -90.74
C GLN A 281 -43.35 -0.61 -91.89
N LEU A 282 -42.36 0.26 -91.67
CA LEU A 282 -41.71 1.02 -92.74
C LEU A 282 -40.94 0.10 -93.71
N GLY A 283 -40.25 -0.92 -93.22
CA GLY A 283 -39.60 -1.94 -94.05
C GLY A 283 -40.60 -2.75 -94.88
N ASN A 284 -41.72 -3.16 -94.29
CA ASN A 284 -42.83 -3.81 -95.00
C ASN A 284 -43.44 -2.90 -96.07
N MET A 285 -43.57 -1.59 -95.80
CA MET A 285 -44.04 -0.60 -96.78
C MET A 285 -43.02 -0.41 -97.91
N GLU A 286 -41.72 -0.37 -97.61
CA GLU A 286 -40.66 -0.28 -98.62
C GLU A 286 -40.59 -1.54 -99.49
N VAL A 287 -40.70 -2.74 -98.91
CA VAL A 287 -40.79 -4.01 -99.65
C VAL A 287 -42.05 -4.04 -100.51
N SER A 288 -43.20 -3.57 -99.99
CA SER A 288 -44.45 -3.47 -100.75
C SER A 288 -44.34 -2.47 -101.92
N TYR A 289 -43.68 -1.33 -101.70
CA TYR A 289 -43.43 -0.34 -102.75
C TYR A 289 -42.46 -0.85 -103.81
N ASN A 290 -41.35 -1.51 -103.40
CA ASN A 290 -40.37 -2.07 -104.32
C ASN A 290 -40.92 -3.28 -105.11
N THR A 291 -41.81 -4.09 -104.52
CA THR A 291 -42.50 -5.17 -105.24
C THR A 291 -43.58 -4.62 -106.19
N ALA A 292 -44.37 -3.63 -105.78
CA ALA A 292 -45.30 -2.95 -106.69
C ALA A 292 -44.55 -2.30 -107.88
N LYS A 293 -43.43 -1.62 -107.61
CA LYS A 293 -42.53 -1.03 -108.61
C LYS A 293 -41.92 -2.09 -109.53
N SER A 294 -41.53 -3.28 -109.02
CA SER A 294 -41.01 -4.36 -109.85
C SER A 294 -42.09 -5.02 -110.70
N ILE A 295 -43.33 -5.16 -110.19
CA ILE A 295 -44.50 -5.63 -110.95
C ILE A 295 -44.84 -4.65 -112.08
N VAL A 296 -44.87 -3.34 -111.81
CA VAL A 296 -45.08 -2.31 -112.85
C VAL A 296 -43.95 -2.33 -113.89
N ALA A 297 -42.69 -2.45 -113.46
CA ALA A 297 -41.56 -2.57 -114.38
C ALA A 297 -41.62 -3.86 -115.22
N ALA A 298 -42.07 -4.98 -114.65
CA ALA A 298 -42.26 -6.24 -115.35
C ALA A 298 -43.46 -6.21 -116.32
N ALA A 299 -44.53 -5.51 -115.98
CA ALA A 299 -45.67 -5.26 -116.86
C ALA A 299 -45.29 -4.35 -118.04
N LEU A 300 -44.50 -3.30 -117.78
CA LEU A 300 -43.95 -2.43 -118.82
C LEU A 300 -42.97 -3.19 -119.73
N LYS A 301 -42.09 -4.05 -119.18
CA LYS A 301 -41.27 -4.97 -119.98
C LYS A 301 -42.13 -5.89 -120.84
N LYS A 302 -43.07 -6.65 -120.26
CA LYS A 302 -43.98 -7.52 -121.03
C LYS A 302 -44.74 -6.77 -122.13
N LYS A 303 -45.17 -5.53 -121.89
CA LYS A 303 -45.81 -4.68 -122.91
C LYS A 303 -44.81 -4.29 -124.01
N LEU A 304 -43.58 -3.91 -123.66
CA LEU A 304 -42.54 -3.55 -124.61
C LEU A 304 -42.07 -4.76 -125.43
N ASP A 305 -41.90 -5.93 -124.80
CA ASP A 305 -41.60 -7.21 -125.45
C ASP A 305 -42.73 -7.62 -126.41
N ALA A 306 -43.99 -7.38 -126.02
CA ALA A 306 -45.16 -7.63 -126.88
C ALA A 306 -45.26 -6.62 -128.03
N GLN A 307 -44.91 -5.35 -127.82
CA GLN A 307 -44.85 -4.34 -128.88
C GLN A 307 -43.68 -4.61 -129.84
N GLN A 308 -42.53 -5.07 -129.35
CA GLN A 308 -41.42 -5.53 -130.20
C GLN A 308 -41.83 -6.75 -131.01
N LYS A 309 -42.41 -7.79 -130.39
CA LYS A 309 -42.94 -8.96 -131.12
C LYS A 309 -44.02 -8.58 -132.13
N ALA A 310 -44.88 -7.61 -131.84
CA ALA A 310 -45.88 -7.12 -132.78
C ALA A 310 -45.25 -6.34 -133.94
N GLU A 311 -44.27 -5.47 -133.68
CA GLU A 311 -43.53 -4.74 -134.72
C GLU A 311 -42.63 -5.66 -135.55
N ASP A 312 -42.04 -6.70 -134.97
CA ASP A 312 -41.21 -7.67 -135.69
C ASP A 312 -42.07 -8.66 -136.47
N ALA A 313 -43.25 -9.05 -135.96
CA ALA A 313 -44.27 -9.76 -136.75
C ALA A 313 -44.82 -8.89 -137.88
N ARG A 314 -44.98 -7.58 -137.67
CA ARG A 314 -45.40 -6.61 -138.70
C ARG A 314 -44.32 -6.42 -139.77
N LYS A 315 -43.05 -6.32 -139.39
CA LYS A 315 -41.90 -6.33 -140.31
C LYS A 315 -41.80 -7.65 -141.07
N ALA A 316 -42.04 -8.79 -140.41
CA ALA A 316 -42.06 -10.11 -141.06
C ALA A 316 -43.24 -10.26 -142.03
N ALA A 317 -44.41 -9.68 -141.73
CA ALA A 317 -45.55 -9.62 -142.64
C ALA A 317 -45.26 -8.71 -143.85
N ILE A 318 -44.63 -7.53 -143.63
CA ILE A 318 -44.17 -6.64 -144.71
C ILE A 318 -43.08 -7.32 -145.56
N ALA A 319 -42.17 -8.07 -144.95
CA ALA A 319 -41.14 -8.83 -145.65
C ALA A 319 -41.71 -10.00 -146.44
N LYS A 320 -42.75 -10.69 -145.94
CA LYS A 320 -43.48 -11.71 -146.70
C LYS A 320 -44.26 -11.11 -147.87
N ALA A 321 -44.97 -10.01 -147.67
CA ALA A 321 -45.68 -9.30 -148.73
C ALA A 321 -44.72 -8.85 -149.84
N LYS A 322 -43.54 -8.31 -149.46
CA LYS A 322 -42.47 -7.98 -150.41
C LYS A 322 -41.87 -9.20 -151.09
N ALA A 323 -41.69 -10.32 -150.39
CA ALA A 323 -41.21 -11.56 -151.01
C ALA A 323 -42.24 -12.15 -152.00
N GLU A 324 -43.54 -11.99 -151.76
CA GLU A 324 -44.60 -12.35 -152.73
C GLU A 324 -44.68 -11.37 -153.92
N GLU A 325 -44.34 -10.10 -153.71
CA GLU A 325 -44.24 -9.07 -154.75
C GLU A 325 -42.99 -9.30 -155.65
N GLU A 326 -41.83 -9.53 -155.03
CA GLU A 326 -40.56 -9.88 -155.69
C GLU A 326 -40.64 -11.25 -156.40
N ALA A 327 -41.35 -12.23 -155.84
CA ALA A 327 -41.58 -13.52 -156.51
C ALA A 327 -42.50 -13.41 -157.73
N LYS A 328 -43.41 -12.43 -157.77
CA LYS A 328 -44.21 -12.13 -158.97
C LYS A 328 -43.39 -11.41 -160.03
N ALA A 329 -42.59 -10.41 -159.65
CA ALA A 329 -41.67 -9.74 -160.58
C ALA A 329 -40.67 -10.73 -161.22
N ALA A 330 -40.12 -11.66 -160.44
CA ALA A 330 -39.22 -12.71 -160.94
C ALA A 330 -39.91 -13.80 -161.79
N ALA A 331 -41.25 -13.87 -161.79
CA ALA A 331 -42.01 -14.68 -162.71
C ALA A 331 -42.29 -13.94 -164.03
N GLU A 332 -42.57 -12.63 -163.96
CA GLU A 332 -42.78 -11.79 -165.15
C GLU A 332 -41.50 -11.62 -165.98
N GLU A 333 -40.32 -11.41 -165.38
CA GLU A 333 -39.06 -11.36 -166.16
C GLU A 333 -38.81 -12.67 -166.91
N LYS A 334 -39.02 -13.84 -166.27
CA LYS A 334 -38.82 -15.14 -166.92
C LYS A 334 -39.78 -15.42 -168.06
N ALA A 335 -40.99 -14.88 -168.02
CA ALA A 335 -41.94 -14.96 -169.14
C ALA A 335 -41.45 -14.17 -170.37
N THR A 336 -40.49 -13.26 -170.24
CA THR A 336 -40.00 -12.43 -171.37
C THR A 336 -38.79 -13.02 -172.12
N GLU A 337 -38.04 -13.96 -171.54
CA GLU A 337 -36.89 -14.58 -172.25
C GLU A 337 -37.27 -15.76 -173.16
N GLU A 338 -38.39 -16.47 -172.91
CA GLU A 338 -38.83 -17.58 -173.76
C GLU A 338 -39.57 -17.12 -175.03
N ALA A 339 -40.16 -15.92 -175.04
CA ALA A 339 -40.97 -15.39 -176.14
C ALA A 339 -40.16 -14.85 -177.36
N ALA A 340 -38.88 -15.19 -177.47
CA ALA A 340 -37.95 -14.66 -178.49
C ALA A 340 -37.43 -15.70 -179.50
N LYS A 341 -37.90 -16.97 -179.46
CA LYS A 341 -37.28 -18.07 -180.19
C LYS A 341 -38.17 -19.09 -180.93
N ASP A 342 -39.46 -18.81 -181.11
CA ASP A 342 -40.27 -19.50 -182.13
C ASP A 342 -40.95 -18.50 -183.06
N ALA A 343 -40.95 -18.82 -184.37
CA ALA A 343 -41.48 -17.97 -185.43
C ALA A 343 -41.78 -18.75 -186.71
N LYS A 344 -42.85 -18.32 -187.40
CA LYS A 344 -43.46 -18.87 -188.64
C LYS A 344 -44.40 -20.07 -188.44
N GLU A 345 -45.41 -20.10 -189.30
CA GLU A 345 -46.32 -21.22 -189.64
C GLU A 345 -47.27 -21.69 -188.51
N ASP A 346 -48.58 -21.86 -188.76
CA ASP A 346 -49.41 -21.32 -189.84
C ASP A 346 -50.90 -21.22 -189.38
N ALA A 347 -51.85 -21.09 -190.29
CA ALA A 347 -53.26 -20.84 -190.02
C ALA A 347 -54.09 -22.04 -189.49
N GLU A 348 -55.25 -21.67 -188.93
CA GLU A 348 -56.56 -22.35 -189.02
C GLU A 348 -57.03 -23.34 -187.92
N ASP A 349 -58.30 -23.11 -187.52
CA ASP A 349 -59.31 -24.01 -186.91
C ASP A 349 -59.21 -24.51 -185.44
N GLY A 350 -60.35 -24.97 -184.90
CA GLY A 350 -60.40 -25.92 -183.78
C GLY A 350 -61.02 -25.50 -182.42
N GLU A 351 -62.35 -25.50 -182.32
CA GLU A 351 -63.10 -25.81 -181.07
C GLU A 351 -62.98 -27.33 -180.70
N PRO A 352 -63.47 -27.85 -179.55
CA PRO A 352 -63.76 -27.27 -178.21
C PRO A 352 -63.43 -28.19 -176.97
N LYS A 353 -63.71 -27.71 -175.74
CA LYS A 353 -64.18 -28.50 -174.54
C LYS A 353 -63.22 -29.53 -173.85
N PRO A 354 -63.53 -30.15 -172.68
CA PRO A 354 -64.24 -29.67 -171.46
C PRO A 354 -63.75 -30.24 -170.07
N GLU A 355 -64.48 -29.89 -168.99
CA GLU A 355 -64.88 -30.70 -167.80
C GLU A 355 -63.91 -30.95 -166.58
N GLY A 356 -64.52 -31.21 -165.40
CA GLY A 356 -63.93 -31.33 -164.03
C GLY A 356 -64.19 -30.08 -163.15
N GLU A 357 -64.98 -30.03 -162.06
CA GLU A 357 -65.63 -31.04 -161.16
C GLU A 357 -64.65 -31.93 -160.36
N GLU A 358 -64.86 -32.29 -159.07
CA GLU A 358 -65.86 -31.89 -158.03
C GLU A 358 -65.29 -30.71 -157.16
N GLU A 359 -65.49 -30.40 -155.86
CA GLU A 359 -66.22 -30.81 -154.62
C GLU A 359 -66.35 -29.46 -153.78
N GLU A 360 -67.19 -29.14 -152.78
CA GLU A 360 -67.92 -29.83 -151.69
C GLU A 360 -67.03 -30.44 -150.57
N ALA A 361 -67.36 -30.48 -149.27
CA ALA A 361 -68.33 -29.72 -148.46
C ALA A 361 -67.92 -29.55 -146.96
N ALA A 362 -68.60 -28.64 -146.27
CA ALA A 362 -68.83 -28.44 -144.82
C ALA A 362 -68.13 -29.31 -143.73
N ALA A 363 -67.53 -28.62 -142.73
CA ALA A 363 -67.81 -28.78 -141.29
C ALA A 363 -67.32 -27.56 -140.46
#